data_AF-A0A3N5E8R3-F1
#
_entry.id   AF-A0A3N5E8R3-F1
#
_cell.length_a   1.000
_cell.length_b   1.000
_cell.length_c   1.000
_cell.angle_alpha   90.00
_cell.angle_beta   90.00
_cell.angle_gamma   90.00
#
_symmetry.space_group_name_H-M   'P 1'
#
loop_
_entity.id
_entity.type
_entity.pdbx_description
1 polymer ?
#
loop_
_entity_poly.entity_id
_entity_poly.type
_entity_poly.pdbx_seq_one_letter_code
_entity_poly.pdbx_strand_id
1 'polypeptide(L)'
;MPELPDVTVYVDAIAARVVGHRLERVTIANPFLLRSFEPSPQELAGRVVREVRRLGKRIAIGVEGELWLVLHLMIAGRLHWYAAGNARKRRAALATFDFDNGSLTLTEAGTRRRASLYLVAGSAA
;
A
#
# COMPACT_ATOMS: atom_id res chain seq x y z
N MET A 1 15.55 4.91 -21.41
CA MET A 1 14.86 5.17 -20.13
C MET A 1 13.82 4.06 -19.96
N PRO A 2 13.88 3.22 -18.91
CA PRO A 2 12.82 2.24 -18.68
C PRO A 2 11.51 2.99 -18.40
N GLU A 3 10.45 2.57 -19.08
CA GLU A 3 9.10 3.09 -18.87
C GLU A 3 8.58 2.75 -17.47
N LEU A 4 7.66 3.57 -16.94
CA LEU A 4 7.02 3.27 -15.66
C LEU A 4 6.04 2.11 -15.89
N PRO A 5 5.99 1.10 -15.01
CA PRO A 5 4.98 0.05 -15.12
C PRO A 5 3.58 0.66 -15.08
N ASP A 6 2.67 0.18 -15.93
CA ASP A 6 1.25 0.53 -15.85
C ASP A 6 0.70 0.15 -14.45
N VAL A 7 -0.24 0.94 -13.94
CA VAL A 7 -0.89 0.69 -12.65
C VAL A 7 -1.52 -0.70 -12.61
N THR A 8 -2.03 -1.21 -13.73
CA THR A 8 -2.57 -2.57 -13.84
C THR A 8 -1.52 -3.63 -13.48
N VAL A 9 -0.26 -3.47 -13.92
CA VAL A 9 0.83 -4.40 -13.58
C VAL A 9 1.08 -4.42 -12.07
N TYR A 10 1.01 -3.25 -11.42
CA TYR A 10 1.10 -3.17 -9.97
C TYR A 10 -0.08 -3.90 -9.30
N VAL A 11 -1.31 -3.67 -9.77
CA VAL A 11 -2.51 -4.32 -9.21
C VAL A 11 -2.36 -5.83 -9.26
N ASP A 12 -2.03 -6.41 -10.43
CA ASP A 12 -1.89 -7.85 -10.59
C ASP A 12 -0.77 -8.42 -9.71
N ALA A 13 0.39 -7.75 -9.70
CA ALA A 13 1.54 -8.20 -8.91
C ALA A 13 1.27 -8.12 -7.39
N ILE A 14 0.57 -7.10 -6.92
CA ILE A 14 0.21 -6.95 -5.51
C ILE A 14 -0.87 -7.97 -5.16
N ALA A 15 -1.93 -8.08 -5.96
CA ALA A 15 -3.02 -9.02 -5.74
C ALA A 15 -2.52 -10.44 -5.51
N ALA A 16 -1.61 -10.92 -6.37
CA ALA A 16 -0.99 -12.24 -6.27
C ALA A 16 -0.19 -12.49 -4.97
N ARG A 17 0.15 -11.44 -4.21
CA ARG A 17 0.95 -11.52 -2.98
C ARG A 17 0.15 -11.27 -1.72
N VAL A 18 -0.89 -10.43 -1.79
CA VAL A 18 -1.57 -9.93 -0.59
C VAL A 18 -2.98 -10.47 -0.42
N VAL A 19 -3.68 -10.84 -1.51
CA VAL A 19 -5.07 -11.35 -1.40
C VAL A 19 -5.07 -12.66 -0.61
N GLY A 20 -5.98 -12.76 0.37
CA GLY A 20 -6.06 -13.89 1.29
C GLY A 20 -5.09 -13.83 2.47
N HIS A 21 -4.16 -12.88 2.48
CA HIS A 21 -3.20 -12.69 3.58
C HIS A 21 -3.67 -11.62 4.57
N ARG A 22 -3.32 -11.81 5.84
CA ARG A 22 -3.66 -10.86 6.90
C ARG A 22 -2.72 -9.67 6.88
N LEU A 23 -3.26 -8.46 6.87
CA LEU A 23 -2.49 -7.23 7.11
C LEU A 23 -2.25 -7.11 8.62
N GLU A 24 -1.03 -7.36 9.08
CA GLU A 24 -0.69 -7.34 10.50
C GLU A 24 -0.41 -5.94 11.02
N ARG A 25 0.21 -5.09 10.19
CA ARG A 25 0.64 -3.76 10.62
C ARG A 25 0.80 -2.77 9.48
N VAL A 26 0.38 -1.54 9.72
CA VAL A 26 0.63 -0.39 8.85
C VAL A 26 1.57 0.57 9.57
N THR A 27 2.76 0.79 9.03
CA THR A 27 3.73 1.76 9.55
C THR A 27 3.89 2.89 8.56
N ILE A 28 3.60 4.12 8.99
CA ILE A 28 3.77 5.33 8.19
C ILE A 28 4.95 6.11 8.75
N ALA A 29 6.07 6.12 8.02
CA ALA A 29 7.29 6.80 8.47
C ALA A 29 7.25 8.31 8.20
N ASN A 30 6.45 8.74 7.23
CA ASN A 30 6.25 10.15 6.91
C ASN A 30 4.76 10.52 7.05
N PRO A 31 4.38 11.41 7.99
CA PRO A 31 2.98 11.76 8.23
C PRO A 31 2.31 12.41 7.01
N PHE A 32 3.05 13.11 6.15
CA PHE A 32 2.50 13.72 4.94
C PHE A 32 2.08 12.71 3.86
N LEU A 33 2.38 11.43 4.03
CA LEU A 33 1.87 10.39 3.13
C LEU A 33 0.37 10.16 3.33
N LEU A 34 -0.09 10.09 4.58
CA LEU A 34 -1.47 9.81 4.93
C LEU A 34 -2.32 11.07 4.76
N ARG A 35 -3.39 10.97 3.97
CA ARG A 35 -4.26 12.09 3.59
C ARG A 35 -5.68 11.98 4.12
N SER A 36 -5.95 10.96 4.95
CA SER A 36 -7.21 10.78 5.67
C SER A 36 -6.92 10.68 7.17
N PHE A 37 -7.95 10.97 7.97
CA PHE A 37 -7.90 10.81 9.42
C PHE A 37 -8.66 9.56 9.88
N GLU A 38 -9.79 9.28 9.24
CA GLU A 38 -10.63 8.12 9.49
C GLU A 38 -10.82 7.30 8.21
N PRO A 39 -10.81 5.96 8.30
CA PRO A 39 -10.40 5.14 9.45
C PRO A 39 -8.89 5.27 9.76
N SER A 40 -8.53 4.96 11.00
CA SER A 40 -7.14 4.94 11.47
C SER A 40 -6.37 3.71 10.95
N PRO A 41 -5.03 3.78 10.79
CA PRO A 41 -4.22 2.62 10.37
C PRO A 41 -4.40 1.37 11.24
N GLN A 42 -4.66 1.55 12.53
CA GLN A 42 -4.87 0.47 13.49
C GLN A 42 -6.15 -0.32 13.21
N GLU A 43 -7.18 0.34 12.69
CA GLU A 43 -8.44 -0.34 12.35
C GLU A 43 -8.28 -1.33 11.20
N LEU A 44 -7.26 -1.17 10.36
CA LEU A 44 -6.99 -2.09 9.25
C LEU A 44 -6.13 -3.30 9.68
N ALA A 45 -5.41 -3.19 10.80
CA ALA A 45 -4.57 -4.26 11.30
C ALA A 45 -5.41 -5.48 11.74
N GLY A 46 -4.88 -6.67 11.50
CA GLY A 46 -5.53 -7.94 11.79
C GLY A 46 -6.54 -8.40 10.74
N ARG A 47 -6.83 -7.61 9.70
CA ARG A 47 -7.83 -7.92 8.68
C ARG A 47 -7.23 -8.62 7.47
N VAL A 48 -8.00 -9.51 6.86
CA VAL A 48 -7.59 -10.21 5.62
C VAL A 48 -7.85 -9.33 4.40
N VAL A 49 -6.89 -9.27 3.49
CA VAL A 49 -7.10 -8.62 2.19
C VAL A 49 -8.05 -9.46 1.36
N ARG A 50 -9.12 -8.83 0.87
CA ARG A 50 -10.12 -9.47 0.02
C ARG A 50 -9.85 -9.26 -1.45
N GLU A 51 -9.31 -8.10 -1.81
CA GLU A 51 -9.10 -7.75 -3.20
C GLU A 51 -8.15 -6.58 -3.39
N VAL A 52 -7.69 -6.42 -4.64
CA VAL A 52 -6.92 -5.25 -5.08
C VAL A 52 -7.54 -4.75 -6.38
N ARG A 53 -7.83 -3.45 -6.45
CA ARG A 53 -8.49 -2.82 -7.59
C ARG A 53 -7.67 -1.64 -8.12
N ARG A 54 -7.90 -1.32 -9.39
CA ARG A 54 -7.44 -0.06 -10.00
C ARG A 54 -8.54 1.00 -9.89
N LEU A 55 -8.19 2.17 -9.39
CA LEU A 55 -9.04 3.37 -9.40
C LEU A 55 -8.34 4.49 -10.18
N GLY A 56 -8.50 4.49 -11.50
CA GLY A 56 -7.80 5.40 -12.39
C GLY A 56 -6.28 5.22 -12.33
N LYS A 57 -5.58 6.16 -11.66
CA LYS A 57 -4.12 6.12 -11.42
C LYS A 57 -3.74 5.60 -10.01
N ARG A 58 -4.72 5.06 -9.27
CA ARG A 58 -4.57 4.60 -7.90
C ARG A 58 -4.70 3.08 -7.81
N ILE A 59 -4.04 2.53 -6.80
CA ILE A 59 -4.13 1.13 -6.40
C ILE A 59 -4.93 1.10 -5.11
N ALA A 60 -6.03 0.36 -5.07
CA ALA A 60 -6.87 0.21 -3.89
C ALA A 60 -6.77 -1.22 -3.37
N ILE A 61 -6.37 -1.41 -2.11
CA ILE A 61 -6.28 -2.71 -1.44
C ILE A 61 -7.43 -2.78 -0.43
N GLY A 62 -8.39 -3.66 -0.69
CA GLY A 62 -9.57 -3.85 0.15
C GLY A 62 -9.35 -4.94 1.18
N VAL A 63 -9.58 -4.63 2.45
CA VAL A 63 -9.55 -5.59 3.56
C VAL A 63 -10.97 -5.85 4.08
N GLU A 64 -11.13 -6.83 4.96
CA GLU A 64 -12.41 -7.15 5.61
C GLU A 64 -13.11 -5.92 6.23
N GLY A 65 -14.45 -5.94 6.24
CA GLY A 65 -15.24 -4.85 6.81
C GLY A 65 -15.21 -3.56 5.99
N GLU A 66 -15.09 -3.69 4.66
CA GLU A 66 -15.15 -2.59 3.69
C GLU A 66 -14.16 -1.45 3.95
N LEU A 67 -12.97 -1.78 4.44
CA LEU A 67 -11.88 -0.81 4.62
C LEU A 67 -10.88 -0.93 3.47
N TRP A 68 -10.32 0.21 3.06
CA TRP A 68 -9.45 0.26 1.89
C TRP A 68 -8.21 1.09 2.14
N LEU A 69 -7.07 0.61 1.63
CA LEU A 69 -5.86 1.39 1.44
C LEU A 69 -5.77 1.85 -0.01
N VAL A 70 -5.83 3.16 -0.26
CA VAL A 70 -5.78 3.72 -1.61
C VAL A 70 -4.47 4.48 -1.80
N LEU A 71 -3.61 3.94 -2.66
CA LEU A 71 -2.27 4.43 -2.95
C LEU A 71 -2.25 5.18 -4.29
N HIS A 72 -1.64 6.37 -4.29
CA HIS A 72 -1.26 7.07 -5.52
C HIS A 72 0.26 7.20 -5.58
N LEU A 73 0.89 6.53 -6.54
CA LEU A 73 2.36 6.47 -6.64
C LEU A 73 2.99 7.75 -7.22
N MET A 74 2.18 8.62 -7.81
CA MET A 74 2.68 9.77 -8.60
C MET A 74 3.69 9.28 -9.65
N ILE A 75 4.71 10.08 -9.96
CA ILE A 75 5.71 9.77 -11.00
C ILE A 75 6.85 8.91 -10.43
N ALA A 76 7.27 9.19 -9.19
CA ALA A 76 8.49 8.65 -8.60
C ALA A 76 8.25 7.62 -7.49
N GLY A 77 7.00 7.29 -7.20
CA GLY A 77 6.63 6.30 -6.20
C GLY A 77 6.85 4.88 -6.71
N ARG A 78 7.34 4.01 -5.82
CA ARG A 78 7.60 2.61 -6.11
C ARG A 78 7.13 1.72 -4.97
N LEU A 79 6.57 0.58 -5.35
CA LEU A 79 6.22 -0.48 -4.44
C LEU A 79 7.24 -1.62 -4.55
N HIS A 80 7.64 -2.16 -3.40
CA HIS A 80 8.56 -3.28 -3.31
C HIS A 80 8.00 -4.32 -2.36
N TRP A 81 8.05 -5.59 -2.78
CA TRP A 81 7.70 -6.72 -1.94
C TRP A 81 8.93 -7.37 -1.33
N TYR A 82 8.83 -7.73 -0.07
CA TYR A 82 9.84 -8.52 0.65
C TYR A 82 9.14 -9.71 1.30
N ALA A 83 9.56 -10.93 0.99
CA ALA A 83 9.06 -12.11 1.68
C ALA A 83 9.40 -12.06 3.19
N ALA A 84 8.62 -12.78 4.00
CA ALA A 84 8.84 -12.90 5.44
C ALA A 84 10.31 -13.27 5.77
N GLY A 85 10.82 -12.75 6.89
CA GLY A 85 12.20 -12.95 7.33
C GLY A 85 13.25 -11.99 6.69
N ASN A 86 12.88 -11.19 5.68
CA ASN A 86 13.84 -10.34 4.96
C ASN A 86 13.87 -8.87 5.42
N ALA A 87 14.19 -8.66 6.71
CA ALA A 87 13.96 -7.38 7.40
C ALA A 87 14.81 -6.18 6.96
N ARG A 88 15.93 -6.43 6.26
CA ARG A 88 17.04 -5.46 6.12
C ARG A 88 16.79 -4.31 5.13
N LYS A 89 15.73 -4.37 4.31
CA LYS A 89 15.48 -3.41 3.20
C LYS A 89 14.36 -2.37 3.44
N ARG A 90 13.96 -2.14 4.70
CA ARG A 90 12.83 -1.26 5.06
C ARG A 90 13.18 0.20 5.37
N ARG A 91 14.47 0.55 5.53
CA ARG A 91 14.93 1.84 6.14
C ARG A 91 14.64 3.12 5.34
N ALA A 92 14.23 3.05 4.08
CA ALA A 92 13.95 4.22 3.24
C ALA A 92 12.48 4.36 2.81
N ALA A 93 11.58 3.53 3.36
CA ALA A 93 10.18 3.53 2.97
C ALA A 93 9.39 4.69 3.60
N LEU A 94 8.49 5.29 2.82
CA LEU A 94 7.47 6.23 3.31
C LEU A 94 6.41 5.49 4.14
N ALA A 95 6.07 4.27 3.73
CA ALA A 95 5.21 3.37 4.49
C ALA A 95 5.60 1.91 4.28
N THR A 96 5.29 1.08 5.27
CA THR A 96 5.39 -0.38 5.23
C THR A 96 4.05 -0.97 5.64
N PHE A 97 3.55 -1.90 4.83
CA PHE A 97 2.36 -2.72 5.08
C PHE A 97 2.87 -4.14 5.30
N ASP A 98 2.87 -4.58 6.56
CA ASP A 98 3.32 -5.92 6.94
C ASP A 98 2.13 -6.88 6.90
N PHE A 99 2.33 -8.00 6.21
CA PHE A 99 1.43 -9.12 6.10
C PHE A 99 2.06 -10.36 6.74
N ASP A 100 1.25 -11.35 7.05
CA ASP A 100 1.72 -12.64 7.59
C ASP A 100 2.75 -13.37 6.69
N ASN A 101 2.78 -13.09 5.39
CA ASN A 101 3.67 -13.71 4.40
C ASN A 101 4.80 -12.79 3.89
N GLY A 102 4.84 -11.52 4.29
CA GLY A 102 5.81 -10.56 3.79
C GLY A 102 5.42 -9.11 4.01
N SER A 103 6.18 -8.20 3.42
CA SER A 103 5.96 -6.76 3.55
C SER A 103 5.91 -6.09 2.19
N LEU A 104 4.94 -5.19 2.02
CA LEU A 104 4.90 -4.24 0.92
C LEU A 104 5.41 -2.88 1.42
N THR A 105 6.44 -2.33 0.79
CA THR A 105 6.95 -0.98 1.11
C THR A 105 6.67 0.00 -0.01
N LEU A 106 6.34 1.24 0.34
CA LEU A 106 6.26 2.38 -0.58
C LEU A 106 7.50 3.27 -0.41
N THR A 107 8.22 3.51 -1.50
CA THR A 107 9.30 4.52 -1.56
C THR A 107 8.95 5.60 -2.58
N GLU A 108 9.59 6.76 -2.49
CA GLU A 108 9.53 7.79 -3.53
C GLU A 108 10.90 8.45 -3.71
N ALA A 109 11.36 8.52 -4.96
CA ALA A 109 12.60 9.21 -5.27
C ALA A 109 12.42 10.75 -5.27
N GLY A 110 13.44 11.45 -4.77
CA GLY A 110 13.45 12.91 -4.68
C GLY A 110 12.88 13.48 -3.38
N THR A 111 12.87 14.81 -3.27
CA THR A 111 12.58 15.51 -2.01
C THR A 111 11.13 15.93 -1.84
N ARG A 112 10.34 15.98 -2.93
CA ARG A 112 8.97 16.54 -2.91
C ARG A 112 7.89 15.63 -2.32
N ARG A 113 8.17 14.34 -2.15
CA ARG A 113 7.30 13.33 -1.49
C ARG A 113 5.80 13.53 -1.77
N ARG A 114 5.38 13.32 -3.02
CA ARG A 114 4.02 13.54 -3.53
C ARG A 114 3.14 12.29 -3.53
N ALA A 115 3.70 11.11 -3.31
CA ALA A 115 2.90 9.90 -3.12
C ALA A 115 1.90 10.12 -1.98
N SER A 116 0.74 9.49 -2.10
CA SER A 116 -0.32 9.61 -1.11
C SER A 116 -0.95 8.26 -0.78
N LEU A 117 -1.40 8.17 0.46
CA LEU A 117 -2.20 7.09 1.01
C LEU A 117 -3.49 7.69 1.55
N TYR A 118 -4.62 7.13 1.15
CA TYR A 118 -5.90 7.34 1.82
C TYR A 118 -6.34 6.03 2.44
N LEU A 119 -6.89 6.11 3.64
CA LEU A 119 -7.66 5.06 4.27
C LEU A 119 -9.12 5.47 4.18
N VAL A 120 -9.99 4.59 3.68
CA VAL A 120 -11.42 4.89 3.49
C VAL A 120 -12.27 3.71 3.92
N ALA A 121 -13.49 3.98 4.35
CA ALA A 121 -14.52 2.99 4.65
C ALA A 121 -15.59 3.00 3.55
N GLY A 122 -16.20 1.83 3.33
CA GLY A 122 -17.21 1.62 2.30
C GLY A 122 -16.60 1.33 0.92
N SER A 123 -17.43 0.77 0.03
CA SER A 123 -17.05 0.41 -1.34
C SER A 123 -17.34 1.51 -2.38
N ALA A 124 -17.91 2.65 -1.96
CA ALA A 124 -18.22 3.78 -2.81
C ALA A 124 -17.00 4.73 -2.94
N ALA A 125 -16.04 4.36 -3.80
CA ALA A 125 -14.95 5.22 -4.21
C ALA A 125 -14.74 5.17 -5.73
#